data_AF-A0A6N3B2X4-F1
#
_entry.id   AF-A0A6N3B2X4-F1
#
_cell.length_a   1.000
_cell.length_b   1.000
_cell.length_c   1.000
_cell.angle_alpha   90.00
_cell.angle_beta   90.00
_cell.angle_gamma   90.00
#
_symmetry.space_group_name_H-M   'P 1'
#
loop_
_entity.id
_entity.type
_entity.pdbx_description
1 polymer ?
#
loop_
_entity_poly.entity_id
_entity_poly.type
_entity_poly.pdbx_seq_one_letter_code
_entity_poly.pdbx_strand_id
1 'polypeptide(L)'
;MKQPKRVIIIVLLLSIATTLYFYIPTRITPKQKLSLDDIKIKVHLQVITGPLYYLKYDKDKLWSTIKDSYPDANPKYIKITGNTPNFAVNDPVSLGDFYVYGHVIGTYNDPTEGEIPLFNVKYSDARLEPIFRDDTFIGKSSTLTFLILLLPIVTLVLLILFIPILFKEYNRVGGR
;
A
#
# COMPACT_ATOMS: atom_id res chain seq x y z
N MET A 1 1.04 -42.30 10.78
CA MET A 1 0.23 -41.12 11.18
C MET A 1 -0.33 -40.48 9.92
N LYS A 2 -1.59 -40.70 9.51
CA LYS A 2 -1.82 -40.52 8.05
C LYS A 2 -2.79 -39.44 7.58
N GLN A 3 -3.96 -39.20 8.17
CA GLN A 3 -4.90 -38.24 7.55
C GLN A 3 -5.33 -37.05 8.43
N PRO A 4 -5.95 -37.21 9.60
CA PRO A 4 -6.51 -36.07 10.33
C PRO A 4 -5.44 -35.08 10.80
N LYS A 5 -4.25 -35.56 11.19
CA LYS A 5 -3.12 -34.72 11.62
C LYS A 5 -2.55 -33.86 10.50
N ARG A 6 -2.48 -34.40 9.28
CA ARG A 6 -2.00 -33.64 8.10
C ARG A 6 -2.98 -32.56 7.73
N VAL A 7 -4.28 -32.87 7.76
CA VAL A 7 -5.35 -31.90 7.51
C VAL A 7 -5.28 -30.73 8.49
N ILE A 8 -5.09 -31.00 9.79
CA ILE A 8 -4.98 -29.96 10.81
C ILE A 8 -3.78 -29.02 10.57
N ILE A 9 -2.60 -29.58 10.29
CA ILE A 9 -1.39 -28.77 10.00
C ILE A 9 -1.62 -27.92 8.75
N ILE A 10 -2.23 -28.49 7.71
CA ILE A 10 -2.55 -27.77 6.48
C ILE A 10 -3.51 -26.60 6.77
N VAL A 11 -4.57 -26.82 7.55
CA VAL A 11 -5.52 -25.77 7.93
C VAL A 11 -4.83 -24.65 8.71
N LEU A 12 -3.95 -24.98 9.66
CA LEU A 12 -3.20 -23.98 10.42
C LEU A 12 -2.25 -23.16 9.53
N LEU A 13 -1.54 -23.81 8.61
CA LEU A 13 -0.67 -23.11 7.67
C LEU A 13 -1.46 -22.19 6.75
N LEU A 14 -2.62 -22.66 6.26
CA LEU A 14 -3.52 -21.84 5.44
C LEU A 14 -4.08 -20.66 6.22
N SER A 15 -4.47 -20.82 7.49
CA SER A 15 -4.99 -19.71 8.30
C SER A 15 -3.91 -18.65 8.57
N ILE A 16 -2.68 -19.07 8.87
CA ILE A 16 -1.54 -18.16 9.02
C ILE A 16 -1.24 -17.44 7.71
N ALA A 17 -1.11 -18.16 6.60
CA ALA A 17 -0.82 -17.57 5.29
C ALA A 17 -1.90 -16.56 4.86
N THR A 18 -3.17 -16.90 5.09
CA THR A 18 -4.31 -16.01 4.80
C THR A 18 -4.28 -14.77 5.68
N THR A 19 -3.95 -14.91 6.97
CA THR A 19 -3.81 -13.77 7.88
C THR A 19 -2.68 -12.85 7.45
N LEU A 20 -1.51 -13.41 7.16
CA LEU A 20 -0.38 -12.63 6.67
C LEU A 20 -0.72 -11.92 5.36
N TYR A 21 -1.42 -12.58 4.44
CA TYR A 21 -1.84 -11.98 3.18
C TYR A 21 -2.69 -10.71 3.38
N PHE A 22 -3.70 -10.75 4.26
CA PHE A 22 -4.60 -9.61 4.43
C PHE A 22 -4.03 -8.45 5.26
N TYR A 23 -3.05 -8.73 6.11
CA TYR A 23 -2.53 -7.76 7.09
C TYR A 23 -1.09 -7.31 6.85
N ILE A 24 -0.36 -7.88 5.88
CA ILE A 24 0.95 -7.35 5.51
C ILE A 24 0.77 -6.23 4.48
N PRO A 25 1.32 -5.01 4.73
CA PRO A 25 1.31 -3.95 3.75
C PRO A 25 2.08 -4.38 2.49
N THR A 26 1.37 -4.49 1.38
CA THR A 26 1.98 -4.72 0.07
C THR A 26 1.91 -3.45 -0.76
N ARG A 27 2.60 -3.41 -1.91
CA ARG A 27 2.52 -2.26 -2.82
C ARG A 27 1.15 -2.21 -3.50
N ILE A 28 0.64 -1.01 -3.69
CA ILE A 28 -0.65 -0.78 -4.36
C ILE A 28 -0.48 -0.83 -5.88
N THR A 29 0.46 -0.06 -6.43
CA THR A 29 0.64 0.06 -7.88
C THR A 29 1.72 -0.89 -8.41
N PRO A 30 1.55 -1.49 -9.60
CA PRO A 30 2.57 -2.35 -10.19
C PRO A 30 3.81 -1.54 -10.59
N LYS A 31 4.99 -2.16 -10.47
CA LYS A 31 6.24 -1.57 -10.99
C LYS A 31 6.17 -1.46 -12.50
N GLN A 32 6.66 -0.34 -13.02
CA GLN A 32 6.82 -0.10 -14.45
C GLN A 32 8.25 0.37 -14.73
N LYS A 33 8.70 0.19 -15.97
CA LYS A 33 10.03 0.65 -16.41
C LYS A 33 10.06 2.17 -16.38
N LEU A 34 11.09 2.72 -15.76
CA LEU A 34 11.33 4.16 -15.76
C LEU A 34 12.13 4.58 -16.99
N SER A 35 11.80 5.76 -17.49
CA SER A 35 12.56 6.49 -18.50
C SER A 35 13.66 7.33 -17.84
N LEU A 36 14.56 7.89 -18.66
CA LEU A 36 15.70 8.70 -18.18
C LEU A 36 15.26 10.05 -17.58
N ASP A 37 14.13 10.57 -18.02
CA ASP A 37 13.49 11.80 -17.54
C ASP A 37 12.60 11.56 -16.29
N ASP A 38 12.36 10.30 -15.92
CA ASP A 38 11.57 10.01 -14.73
C ASP A 38 12.36 10.32 -13.45
N ILE A 39 11.72 11.06 -12.56
CA ILE A 39 12.25 11.43 -11.25
C ILE A 39 11.46 10.77 -10.13
N LYS A 40 12.17 10.49 -9.03
CA LYS A 40 11.58 10.04 -7.76
C LYS A 40 11.28 11.25 -6.89
N ILE A 41 10.04 11.39 -6.43
CA ILE A 41 9.61 12.48 -5.55
C ILE A 41 8.84 11.91 -4.36
N LYS A 42 9.15 12.39 -3.15
CA LYS A 42 8.37 12.13 -1.95
C LYS A 42 7.19 13.10 -1.88
N VAL A 43 5.99 12.54 -1.82
CA VAL A 43 4.76 13.31 -1.71
C VAL A 43 4.20 13.17 -0.30
N HIS A 44 3.61 14.27 0.18
CA HIS A 44 2.94 14.32 1.46
C HIS A 44 1.48 14.67 1.23
N LEU A 45 0.60 13.98 1.94
CA LEU A 45 -0.84 14.20 1.81
C LEU A 45 -1.24 15.50 2.49
N GLN A 46 -1.98 16.35 1.76
CA GLN A 46 -2.66 17.50 2.35
C GLN A 46 -4.09 17.10 2.71
N VAL A 47 -4.31 16.78 3.99
CA VAL A 47 -5.56 16.20 4.53
C VAL A 47 -6.81 17.07 4.32
N ILE A 48 -6.65 18.33 3.89
CA ILE A 48 -7.71 19.35 3.90
C ILE A 48 -8.19 19.72 2.47
N THR A 49 -7.46 19.36 1.41
CA THR A 49 -7.79 19.82 0.04
C THR A 49 -7.45 18.79 -1.06
N GLY A 50 -8.41 17.90 -1.36
CA GLY A 50 -8.45 17.11 -2.61
C GLY A 50 -7.19 16.28 -2.94
N PRO A 51 -7.00 15.85 -4.22
CA PRO A 51 -5.86 15.04 -4.65
C PRO A 51 -4.56 15.86 -4.81
N LEU A 52 -4.43 16.99 -4.09
CA LEU A 52 -3.26 17.84 -4.13
C LEU A 52 -2.22 17.34 -3.13
N TYR A 53 -1.01 17.10 -3.62
CA TYR A 53 0.11 16.65 -2.80
C TYR A 53 1.11 17.78 -2.65
N TYR A 54 1.68 17.92 -1.46
CA TYR A 54 2.75 18.88 -1.23
C TYR A 54 4.12 18.21 -1.10
N LEU A 55 5.14 18.96 -1.48
CA LEU A 55 6.54 18.54 -1.44
C LEU A 55 7.24 19.23 -0.27
N LYS A 56 7.51 18.46 0.79
CA LYS A 56 8.20 19.00 1.97
C LYS A 56 9.70 19.12 1.74
N TYR A 57 10.30 18.08 1.17
CA TYR A 57 11.76 17.95 1.02
C TYR A 57 12.21 18.03 -0.44
N ASP A 58 11.40 17.53 -1.37
CA ASP A 58 11.79 17.38 -2.78
C ASP A 58 11.36 18.55 -3.67
N LYS A 59 10.90 19.67 -3.09
CA LYS A 59 10.47 20.85 -3.86
C LYS A 59 11.60 21.42 -4.73
N ASP A 60 12.81 21.52 -4.18
CA ASP A 60 13.96 22.12 -4.89
C ASP A 60 14.46 21.20 -6.00
N LYS A 61 14.32 19.88 -5.77
CA LYS A 61 14.61 18.84 -6.75
C LYS A 61 13.62 18.88 -7.92
N LEU A 62 12.33 19.04 -7.63
CA LEU A 62 11.33 19.21 -8.68
C LEU A 62 11.61 20.50 -9.46
N TRP A 63 11.80 21.61 -8.74
CA TRP A 63 12.05 22.92 -9.32
C TRP A 63 13.25 22.93 -10.27
N SER A 64 14.39 22.36 -9.85
CA SER A 64 15.58 22.29 -10.69
C SER A 64 15.37 21.49 -11.98
N THR A 65 14.41 20.58 -12.00
CA THR A 65 14.06 19.76 -13.18
C THR A 65 13.12 20.51 -14.13
N ILE A 66 12.23 21.37 -13.62
CA ILE A 66 11.13 21.94 -14.41
C ILE A 66 11.28 23.42 -14.73
N LYS A 67 12.14 24.17 -14.01
CA LYS A 67 12.25 25.64 -14.11
C LYS A 67 12.43 26.18 -15.53
N ASP A 68 13.10 25.43 -16.40
CA ASP A 68 13.40 25.88 -17.77
C ASP A 68 12.20 25.68 -18.70
N SER A 69 11.32 24.71 -18.39
CA SER A 69 10.11 24.40 -19.16
C SER A 69 8.85 25.07 -18.59
N TYR A 70 8.79 25.24 -17.27
CA TYR A 70 7.66 25.76 -16.52
C TYR A 70 8.15 26.74 -15.43
N PRO A 71 8.62 27.95 -15.81
CA PRO A 71 9.23 28.90 -14.88
C PRO A 71 8.24 29.50 -13.87
N ASP A 72 6.94 29.50 -14.17
CA ASP A 72 5.92 30.07 -13.29
C ASP A 72 5.27 29.02 -12.38
N ALA A 73 5.68 27.76 -12.49
CA ALA A 73 5.13 26.66 -11.72
C ALA A 73 5.57 26.72 -10.25
N ASN A 74 4.61 26.54 -9.34
CA ASN A 74 4.81 26.42 -7.91
C ASN A 74 5.25 24.99 -7.54
N PRO A 75 6.55 24.74 -7.26
CA PRO A 75 7.07 23.39 -7.02
C PRO A 75 6.74 22.87 -5.62
N LYS A 76 6.07 23.68 -4.77
CA LYS A 76 5.62 23.26 -3.44
C LYS A 76 4.51 22.22 -3.54
N TYR A 77 3.70 22.26 -4.59
CA TYR A 77 2.59 21.36 -4.79
C TYR A 77 2.74 20.60 -6.09
N ILE A 78 2.08 19.44 -6.16
CA ILE A 78 1.91 18.69 -7.40
C ILE A 78 0.51 18.09 -7.43
N LYS A 79 -0.05 17.99 -8.62
CA LYS A 79 -1.18 17.12 -8.90
C LYS A 79 -0.67 15.84 -9.53
N ILE A 80 -0.96 14.70 -8.90
CA ILE A 80 -0.57 13.40 -9.43
C ILE A 80 -1.65 12.86 -10.36
N THR A 81 -1.23 12.22 -11.45
CA THR A 81 -2.08 11.51 -12.42
C THR A 81 -1.43 10.19 -12.85
N GLY A 82 -2.11 9.39 -13.67
CA GLY A 82 -1.59 8.12 -14.17
C GLY A 82 -1.79 6.96 -13.20
N ASN A 83 -0.76 6.13 -13.01
CA ASN A 83 -0.82 4.94 -12.15
C ASN A 83 -0.63 5.33 -10.68
N THR A 84 -1.64 6.00 -10.12
CA THR A 84 -1.65 6.51 -8.75
C THR A 84 -2.31 5.50 -7.80
N PRO A 85 -1.91 5.47 -6.51
CA PRO A 85 -2.57 4.61 -5.52
C PRO A 85 -3.98 5.10 -5.14
N ASN A 86 -4.36 6.33 -5.53
CA ASN A 86 -5.62 6.97 -5.12
C ASN A 86 -6.85 6.28 -5.69
N PHE A 87 -6.71 5.55 -6.81
CA PHE A 87 -7.80 4.77 -7.39
C PHE A 87 -8.10 3.47 -6.63
N ALA A 88 -7.20 3.07 -5.73
CA ALA A 88 -7.32 1.83 -4.96
C ALA A 88 -7.72 2.06 -3.50
N VAL A 89 -8.00 3.30 -3.10
CA VAL A 89 -8.36 3.67 -1.72
C VAL A 89 -9.48 4.71 -1.69
N ASN A 90 -10.37 4.56 -0.71
CA ASN A 90 -11.55 5.42 -0.55
C ASN A 90 -11.16 6.71 0.18
N ASP A 91 -10.25 6.58 1.14
CA ASP A 91 -9.70 7.70 1.91
C ASP A 91 -8.19 7.84 1.64
N PRO A 92 -7.74 8.91 0.97
CA PRO A 92 -6.34 9.20 0.75
C PRO A 92 -5.49 9.26 2.03
N VAL A 93 -6.08 9.55 3.20
CA VAL A 93 -5.40 9.55 4.50
C VAL A 93 -4.77 8.20 4.82
N SER A 94 -5.38 7.12 4.35
CA SER A 94 -4.89 5.76 4.55
C SER A 94 -3.56 5.47 3.83
N LEU A 95 -3.18 6.27 2.84
CA LEU A 95 -1.92 6.10 2.11
C LEU A 95 -0.70 6.66 2.85
N GLY A 96 -0.92 7.62 3.76
CA GLY A 96 0.16 8.38 4.39
C GLY A 96 1.09 9.05 3.38
N ASP A 97 2.36 9.20 3.77
CA ASP A 97 3.43 9.72 2.91
C ASP A 97 4.05 8.60 2.08
N PHE A 98 4.27 8.83 0.78
CA PHE A 98 4.88 7.85 -0.12
C PHE A 98 5.73 8.51 -1.20
N TYR A 99 6.50 7.71 -1.95
CA TYR A 99 7.19 8.18 -3.14
C TYR A 99 6.42 7.83 -4.41
N VAL A 100 6.44 8.77 -5.34
CA VAL A 100 6.01 8.59 -6.72
C VAL A 100 7.21 8.64 -7.65
N TYR A 101 7.10 7.91 -8.75
CA TYR A 101 8.12 7.80 -9.78
C TYR A 101 7.46 8.11 -11.12
N GLY A 102 8.01 9.07 -11.86
CA GLY A 102 7.40 9.56 -13.09
C GLY A 102 7.98 10.92 -13.51
N HIS A 103 7.26 11.67 -14.32
CA HIS A 103 7.73 12.95 -14.85
C HIS A 103 6.60 13.98 -14.92
N VAL A 104 6.97 15.25 -15.07
CA VAL A 104 6.02 16.35 -15.26
C VAL A 104 5.60 16.41 -16.73
N ILE A 105 4.29 16.47 -16.96
CA ILE A 105 3.70 16.52 -18.31
C ILE A 105 3.08 17.87 -18.65
N GLY A 106 3.10 18.82 -17.70
CA GLY A 106 2.50 20.14 -17.85
C GLY A 106 2.26 20.81 -16.51
N THR A 107 1.54 21.92 -16.54
CA THR A 107 1.01 22.61 -15.36
C THR A 107 -0.52 22.67 -15.45
N TYR A 108 -1.18 22.86 -14.30
CA TYR A 108 -2.57 23.25 -14.24
C TYR A 108 -2.70 24.48 -13.36
N ASN A 109 -3.59 25.41 -13.72
CA ASN A 109 -3.80 26.61 -12.93
C ASN A 109 -4.78 26.32 -11.78
N ASP A 110 -4.29 26.40 -10.55
CA ASP A 110 -5.10 26.33 -9.34
C ASP A 110 -5.50 27.75 -8.90
N PRO A 111 -6.79 28.03 -8.66
CA PRO A 111 -7.25 29.36 -8.27
C PRO A 111 -6.60 29.92 -7.00
N THR A 112 -6.09 29.05 -6.12
CA THR A 112 -5.51 29.44 -4.82
C THR A 112 -3.99 29.43 -4.86
N GLU A 113 -3.40 28.42 -5.49
CA GLU A 113 -1.97 28.14 -5.39
C GLU A 113 -1.16 28.47 -6.66
N GLY A 114 -1.83 28.94 -7.72
CA GLY A 114 -1.23 29.34 -9.00
C GLY A 114 -0.97 28.16 -9.93
N GLU A 115 0.05 28.25 -10.79
CA GLU A 115 0.40 27.15 -11.69
C GLU A 115 1.04 25.99 -10.92
N ILE A 116 0.38 24.84 -10.90
CA ILE A 116 0.87 23.64 -10.20
C ILE A 116 1.34 22.60 -11.22
N PRO A 117 2.53 22.00 -11.05
CA PRO A 117 2.99 20.89 -11.86
C PRO A 117 2.03 19.68 -11.87
N LEU A 118 1.73 19.18 -13.06
CA LEU A 118 1.01 17.93 -13.29
C LEU A 118 2.01 16.79 -13.44
N PHE A 119 2.06 15.91 -12.45
CA PHE A 119 3.03 14.82 -12.34
C PHE A 119 2.41 13.49 -12.77
N ASN A 120 2.88 12.93 -13.88
CA ASN A 120 2.41 11.66 -14.41
C ASN A 120 3.15 10.50 -13.72
N VAL A 121 2.45 9.79 -12.83
CA VAL A 121 3.00 8.69 -12.04
C VAL A 121 3.04 7.42 -12.87
N LYS A 122 4.23 6.84 -13.02
CA LYS A 122 4.44 5.49 -13.59
C LYS A 122 4.19 4.40 -12.58
N TYR A 123 4.69 4.59 -11.36
CA TYR A 123 4.35 3.78 -10.20
C TYR A 123 4.61 4.56 -8.91
N SER A 124 4.06 4.05 -7.81
CA SER A 124 4.33 4.51 -6.44
C SER A 124 4.90 3.39 -5.59
N ASP A 125 5.59 3.74 -4.52
CA ASP A 125 5.95 2.76 -3.47
C ASP A 125 4.98 2.75 -2.30
N ALA A 126 3.84 3.45 -2.44
CA ALA A 126 2.73 3.41 -1.49
C ALA A 126 2.36 1.96 -1.17
N ARG A 127 2.29 1.66 0.13
CA ARG A 127 1.91 0.35 0.64
C ARG A 127 0.72 0.47 1.56
N LEU A 128 -0.17 -0.50 1.42
CA LEU A 128 -1.35 -0.62 2.27
C LEU A 128 -1.70 -2.10 2.40
N GLU A 129 -2.16 -2.49 3.58
CA GLU A 129 -2.69 -3.83 3.83
C GLU A 129 -3.88 -4.08 2.90
N PRO A 130 -3.98 -5.25 2.24
CA PRO A 130 -5.09 -5.55 1.34
C PRO A 130 -6.49 -5.30 1.94
N ILE A 131 -6.66 -5.51 3.25
CA ILE A 131 -7.94 -5.27 3.93
C ILE A 131 -8.44 -3.81 3.84
N PHE A 132 -7.54 -2.83 3.66
CA PHE A 132 -7.86 -1.40 3.59
C PHE A 132 -7.93 -0.87 2.15
N ARG A 133 -7.82 -1.74 1.14
CA ARG A 133 -7.88 -1.34 -0.27
C ARG A 133 -9.24 -1.61 -0.88
N ASP A 134 -9.67 -0.72 -1.75
CA ASP A 134 -10.94 -0.82 -2.48
C ASP A 134 -10.83 -1.67 -3.74
N ASP A 135 -9.62 -1.79 -4.29
CA ASP A 135 -9.34 -2.64 -5.45
C ASP A 135 -9.37 -4.13 -5.10
N THR A 136 -9.32 -4.46 -3.82
CA THR A 136 -9.51 -5.83 -3.36
C THR A 136 -10.99 -6.17 -3.33
N PHE A 137 -11.32 -7.42 -3.64
CA PHE A 137 -12.69 -7.97 -3.59
C PHE A 137 -13.41 -7.74 -2.24
N ILE A 138 -12.67 -7.35 -1.21
CA ILE A 138 -13.06 -7.15 0.18
C ILE A 138 -13.82 -5.84 0.38
N GLY A 139 -13.51 -4.77 -0.36
CA GLY A 139 -14.10 -3.44 -0.16
C GLY A 139 -15.61 -3.34 -0.49
N LYS A 140 -16.21 -4.39 -1.05
CA LYS A 140 -17.61 -4.39 -1.53
C LYS A 140 -18.61 -5.15 -0.66
N SER A 141 -18.14 -5.99 0.28
CA SER A 141 -19.03 -6.84 1.08
C SER A 141 -18.72 -6.72 2.58
N SER A 142 -19.59 -6.05 3.32
CA SER A 142 -19.44 -5.80 4.76
C SER A 142 -19.30 -7.07 5.60
N THR A 143 -19.91 -8.18 5.18
CA THR A 143 -19.82 -9.48 5.85
C THR A 143 -18.45 -10.14 5.67
N LEU A 144 -17.84 -10.00 4.49
CA LEU A 144 -16.53 -10.59 4.18
C LEU A 144 -15.42 -9.84 4.94
N THR A 145 -15.50 -8.50 5.00
CA THR A 145 -14.59 -7.67 5.81
C THR A 145 -14.65 -8.04 7.28
N PHE A 146 -15.86 -8.23 7.85
CA PHE A 146 -16.02 -8.64 9.24
C PHE A 146 -15.38 -10.03 9.52
N LEU A 147 -15.55 -10.99 8.60
CA LEU A 147 -14.94 -12.31 8.75
C LEU A 147 -13.40 -12.25 8.70
N ILE A 148 -12.83 -11.41 7.84
CA ILE A 148 -11.38 -11.18 7.76
C ILE A 148 -10.87 -10.51 9.04
N LEU A 149 -11.61 -9.56 9.61
CA LEU A 149 -11.23 -8.90 10.87
C LEU A 149 -11.09 -9.88 12.04
N LEU A 150 -11.84 -10.98 12.03
CA LEU A 150 -11.77 -12.03 13.04
C LEU A 150 -10.66 -13.07 12.76
N LEU A 151 -10.08 -13.07 11.57
CA LEU A 151 -9.10 -14.07 11.13
C LEU A 151 -7.83 -14.15 12.01
N PRO A 152 -7.27 -13.04 12.54
CA PRO A 152 -6.17 -13.10 13.50
C PRO A 152 -6.56 -13.82 14.80
N ILE A 153 -7.78 -13.59 15.29
CA ILE A 153 -8.30 -14.21 16.52
C ILE A 153 -8.48 -15.71 16.29
N VAL A 154 -9.09 -16.11 15.17
CA VAL A 154 -9.24 -17.52 14.80
C VAL A 154 -7.86 -18.19 14.70
N THR A 155 -6.89 -17.55 14.03
CA THR A 155 -5.52 -18.08 13.90
C THR A 155 -4.83 -18.23 15.25
N LEU A 156 -5.00 -17.27 16.17
CA LEU A 156 -4.46 -17.32 17.52
C LEU A 156 -5.07 -18.48 18.33
N VAL A 157 -6.39 -18.65 18.28
CA VAL A 157 -7.08 -19.76 18.97
C VAL A 157 -6.59 -21.11 18.44
N LEU A 158 -6.46 -21.25 17.12
CA LEU A 158 -5.90 -22.46 16.51
C LEU A 158 -4.46 -22.72 17.01
N LEU A 159 -3.60 -21.69 17.03
CA LEU A 159 -2.23 -21.82 17.57
C LEU A 159 -2.23 -22.31 19.02
N ILE A 160 -3.02 -21.69 19.90
CA ILE A 160 -3.09 -22.08 21.32
C ILE A 160 -3.55 -23.52 21.49
N LEU A 161 -4.55 -23.97 20.71
CA LEU A 161 -5.05 -25.34 20.78
C LEU A 161 -4.04 -26.37 20.24
N PHE A 162 -3.24 -26.00 19.23
CA PHE A 162 -2.36 -26.95 18.55
C PHE A 162 -0.92 -26.99 19.06
N ILE A 163 -0.39 -25.90 19.62
CA ILE A 163 0.98 -25.87 20.19
C ILE A 163 1.20 -26.97 21.25
N PRO A 164 0.31 -27.18 22.23
CA PRO A 164 0.48 -28.24 23.24
C PRO A 164 0.46 -29.65 22.64
N ILE A 165 -0.35 -29.85 21.59
CA ILE A 165 -0.45 -31.12 20.88
C ILE A 165 0.87 -31.42 20.16
N LEU A 166 1.44 -30.42 19.48
CA LEU A 166 2.74 -30.52 18.82
C LEU A 166 3.88 -30.76 19.82
N PHE A 167 3.89 -30.05 20.95
CA PHE A 167 4.93 -30.17 21.98
C PHE A 167 4.93 -31.54 22.68
N LYS A 168 3.74 -32.05 23.01
CA LYS A 168 3.55 -33.40 23.56
C LYS A 168 4.03 -34.48 22.59
N GLU A 169 3.92 -34.23 21.29
CA GLU A 169 4.34 -35.17 20.24
C GLU A 169 5.85 -35.09 20.00
N TYR A 170 6.45 -33.90 19.99
CA TYR A 170 7.90 -33.71 19.93
C TYR A 170 8.63 -34.43 21.07
N ASN A 171 8.17 -34.26 22.30
CA ASN A 171 8.75 -34.93 23.48
C ASN A 171 8.58 -36.46 23.44
N ARG A 172 7.57 -36.99 22.72
CA ARG A 172 7.40 -38.43 22.51
C ARG A 172 8.33 -39.02 21.45
N VAL A 173 8.77 -38.20 20.49
CA VAL A 173 9.63 -38.63 19.38
C VAL A 173 11.12 -38.40 19.68
N GLY A 174 11.47 -37.34 20.41
CA GLY A 174 12.85 -37.03 20.84
C GLY A 174 13.30 -37.70 22.15
N GLY A 175 12.41 -38.41 22.83
CA GLY A 175 12.71 -39.20 24.04
C GLY A 175 13.08 -40.66 23.76
N ARG A 176 13.76 -40.93 22.65
CA ARG A 176 14.40 -42.23 22.35
C ARG A 176 15.87 -42.01 22.03
#